data_AF-A0A5K0XP95-F1
#
_entry.id   AF-A0A5K0XP95-F1
#
_cell.length_a   1.000
_cell.length_b   1.000
_cell.length_c   1.000
_cell.angle_alpha   90.00
_cell.angle_beta   90.00
_cell.angle_gamma   90.00
#
_symmetry.space_group_name_H-M   'P 1'
#
loop_
_entity.id
_entity.type
_entity.pdbx_description
1 polymer ?
#
loop_
_entity_poly.entity_id
_entity_poly.type
_entity_poly.pdbx_seq_one_letter_code
_entity_poly.pdbx_strand_id
1 'polypeptide(L)' 'SKKGTYTSKAEARKHLRRLRNGPGRNHCKGGRVEVSKGFSPNSFDRVLLDAPCSALGLRPRLFAGE' A
#
# COMPACT_ATOMS: atom_id res chain seq x y z
N SER A 1 17.52 -20.51 29.81
CA SER A 1 16.27 -19.86 29.39
C SER A 1 16.30 -19.67 27.87
N LYS A 2 15.64 -20.53 27.08
CA LYS A 2 15.52 -20.38 25.62
C LYS A 2 14.06 -20.12 25.29
N LYS A 3 13.67 -18.85 25.20
CA LYS A 3 12.34 -18.45 24.74
C LYS A 3 12.30 -18.67 23.22
N GLY A 4 11.88 -19.86 22.80
CA GLY A 4 11.56 -20.11 21.39
C GLY A 4 10.38 -19.23 21.01
N THR A 5 10.62 -18.19 20.20
CA THR A 5 9.56 -17.35 19.66
C THR A 5 8.64 -18.21 18.82
N TYR A 6 7.44 -18.52 19.32
CA TYR A 6 6.42 -19.22 18.55
C TYR A 6 6.01 -18.35 17.35
N THR A 7 6.56 -18.66 16.17
CA THR A 7 6.15 -18.03 14.93
C THR A 7 4.91 -18.73 14.41
N SER A 8 3.79 -18.01 14.32
CA SER A 8 2.56 -18.58 13.76
C SER A 8 2.78 -19.05 12.31
N LYS A 9 2.04 -20.08 11.87
CA LYS A 9 2.03 -20.50 10.46
C LYS A 9 1.69 -19.33 9.50
N ALA A 10 0.98 -18.31 9.98
CA ALA A 10 0.68 -17.10 9.21
C ALA A 10 1.91 -16.24 8.93
N GLU A 11 2.81 -16.07 9.90
CA GLU A 11 4.07 -15.35 9.70
C GLU A 11 5.00 -16.08 8.72
N ALA A 12 5.08 -17.41 8.81
CA ALA A 12 5.84 -18.22 7.83
C ALA A 12 5.33 -18.02 6.39
N ARG A 13 4.00 -18.03 6.19
CA ARG A 13 3.39 -17.76 4.87
C ARG A 13 3.67 -16.32 4.39
N LYS A 14 3.62 -15.34 5.29
CA LYS A 14 3.90 -13.93 5.00
C LYS A 14 5.36 -13.72 4.59
N HIS A 15 6.29 -14.43 5.22
CA HIS A 15 7.72 -14.42 4.87
C HIS A 15 7.96 -15.01 3.48
N LEU A 16 7.40 -16.20 3.20
CA LEU A 16 7.53 -16.84 1.89
C LEU A 16 6.95 -15.98 0.76
N ARG A 17 5.80 -15.33 0.99
CA ARG A 17 5.22 -14.37 0.02
C ARG A 17 6.13 -13.17 -0.24
N ARG A 18 6.81 -12.64 0.79
CA ARG A 18 7.76 -11.51 0.64
C ARG A 18 8.99 -11.92 -0.17
N LEU A 19 9.54 -13.10 0.06
CA LEU A 19 10.66 -13.63 -0.74
C LEU A 19 10.27 -13.81 -2.21
N ARG A 20 9.04 -14.26 -2.47
CA ARG A 20 8.57 -14.51 -3.84
C ARG A 20 8.16 -13.25 -4.59
N ASN A 21 7.39 -12.36 -3.96
CA ASN A 21 6.77 -11.21 -4.61
C ASN A 21 7.56 -9.90 -4.40
N GLY A 22 8.68 -9.94 -3.69
CA GLY A 22 9.40 -8.76 -3.24
C GLY A 22 8.70 -8.02 -2.09
N PRO A 23 9.34 -6.96 -1.54
CA PRO A 23 8.67 -6.06 -0.61
C PRO A 23 7.45 -5.46 -1.31
N GLY A 24 6.26 -5.70 -0.76
CA GLY A 24 5.00 -5.23 -1.35
C GLY A 24 5.04 -3.73 -1.65
N ARG A 25 4.29 -3.29 -2.66
CA ARG A 25 4.27 -1.90 -3.10
C ARG A 25 3.74 -1.02 -1.97
N ASN A 26 4.63 -0.29 -1.32
CA ASN A 26 4.31 0.65 -0.26
C ASN A 26 3.73 1.92 -0.90
N HIS A 27 2.43 1.93 -1.22
CA HIS A 27 1.74 3.11 -1.75
C HIS A 27 1.60 4.28 -0.76
N CYS A 28 2.40 4.31 0.31
CA CYS A 28 2.29 5.28 1.39
C CYS A 28 3.06 6.59 1.15
N LYS A 29 3.66 6.80 -0.03
CA LYS A 29 4.27 8.09 -0.38
C LYS A 29 3.51 8.78 -1.50
N GLY A 30 2.27 9.18 -1.22
CA GLY A 30 1.59 10.24 -1.95
C GLY A 30 2.22 11.58 -1.57
N GLY A 31 3.43 11.84 -2.06
CA GLY A 31 4.04 13.17 -1.94
C GLY A 31 3.21 14.16 -2.75
N ARG A 32 3.07 15.40 -2.26
CA ARG A 32 2.48 16.50 -3.05
C ARG A 32 3.30 16.62 -4.33
N VAL A 33 2.67 16.31 -5.47
CA VAL A 33 3.29 16.47 -6.79
C VAL A 33 3.56 17.96 -6.99
N GLU A 34 4.79 18.31 -7.39
CA GLU A 34 5.15 19.67 -7.76
C GLU A 34 4.20 20.19 -8.86
N VAL A 35 3.94 21.50 -8.87
CA VAL A 35 3.03 22.09 -9.87
C VAL A 35 3.63 21.89 -11.27
N SER A 36 3.06 20.97 -12.06
CA SER A 36 3.43 20.75 -13.45
C SER A 36 2.73 21.75 -14.37
N LYS A 37 3.38 22.13 -15.48
CA LYS A 37 2.71 22.81 -16.59
C LYS A 37 1.62 21.89 -17.17
N GLY A 38 0.58 22.48 -17.78
CA GLY A 38 -0.46 21.73 -18.46
C GLY A 38 0.07 20.92 -19.64
N PHE A 39 -0.68 19.90 -20.05
CA PHE A 39 -0.35 19.02 -21.18
C PHE A 39 -1.29 19.28 -22.35
N SER A 40 -0.83 19.03 -23.57
CA SER A 40 -1.69 19.07 -24.76
C SER A 40 -2.81 18.03 -24.65
N PRO A 41 -4.00 18.30 -25.21
CA PRO A 41 -5.09 17.32 -25.24
C PRO A 41 -4.65 16.00 -25.90
N ASN A 42 -5.14 14.87 -25.38
CA ASN A 42 -4.91 13.52 -25.95
C ASN A 42 -3.43 13.12 -26.07
N SER A 43 -2.56 13.60 -25.18
CA SER A 43 -1.11 13.35 -25.24
C SER A 43 -0.62 12.13 -24.44
N PHE A 44 -1.52 11.39 -23.80
CA PHE A 44 -1.17 10.22 -22.97
C PHE A 44 -1.82 8.95 -23.52
N ASP A 45 -1.04 7.89 -23.68
CA ASP A 45 -1.55 6.56 -24.06
C ASP A 45 -2.40 5.93 -22.94
N ARG A 46 -2.07 6.21 -21.68
CA ARG A 46 -2.76 5.69 -20.49
C ARG A 46 -2.75 6.72 -19.38
N VAL A 47 -3.88 6.86 -18.68
CA VAL A 47 -4.06 7.78 -17.55
C VAL A 47 -4.55 6.98 -16.34
N LEU A 48 -3.84 7.09 -15.21
CA LEU A 48 -4.29 6.55 -13.91
C LEU A 48 -4.76 7.71 -13.03
N LEU A 49 -6.03 7.70 -12.63
CA LEU A 49 -6.59 8.66 -11.68
C LEU A 49 -6.83 7.99 -10.33
N ASP A 50 -5.84 8.08 -9.44
CA ASP A 50 -6.01 7.73 -8.03
C ASP A 50 -6.60 8.94 -7.29
N ALA A 51 -7.90 9.15 -7.44
CA ALA A 51 -8.59 10.31 -6.88
C ALA A 51 -8.60 10.27 -5.34
N PRO A 52 -8.60 11.43 -4.65
CA PRO A 52 -8.87 11.46 -3.23
C PRO A 52 -10.23 10.80 -2.95
N CYS A 53 -10.27 9.90 -1.97
CA CYS A 53 -11.46 9.13 -1.62
C CYS A 53 -11.67 9.09 -0.11
N SER A 54 -12.87 8.69 0.33
CA SER A 54 -13.23 8.57 1.74
C SER A 54 -12.46 7.47 2.48
N ALA A 55 -11.67 6.66 1.76
CA ALA A 55 -10.89 5.54 2.29
C ALA A 55 -11.71 4.52 3.11
N LEU A 56 -13.04 4.48 2.90
CA LEU A 56 -13.92 3.62 3.68
C LEU A 56 -13.69 2.11 3.40
N GLY A 57 -13.04 1.79 2.29
CA GLY A 57 -12.66 0.41 1.97
C GLY A 57 -11.42 -0.10 2.69
N LEU A 58 -10.64 0.75 3.38
CA LEU A 58 -9.38 0.34 4.02
C LEU A 58 -9.64 -0.61 5.20
N ARG A 59 -8.80 -1.64 5.31
CA ARG A 59 -8.86 -2.66 6.36
C ARG A 59 -7.48 -2.90 6.96
N PRO A 60 -7.38 -3.22 8.27
CA PRO A 60 -8.49 -3.33 9.22
C PRO A 60 -9.00 -1.96 9.68
N ARG A 61 -10.32 -1.84 9.80
CA ARG A 61 -10.97 -0.68 10.42
C ARG A 61 -10.81 -0.79 11.93
N LEU A 62 -9.65 -0.40 12.44
CA LEU A 62 -9.41 -0.30 13.88
C LEU A 62 -10.04 0.99 14.37
N PHE A 63 -11.36 0.98 14.56
CA PHE A 63 -12.03 2.01 15.36
C PHE A 63 -11.83 1.63 16.83
N ALA A 64 -11.00 2.38 17.55
CA ALA A 64 -10.95 2.31 19.01
C ALA A 64 -11.87 3.41 19.54
N GLY A 65 -13.11 3.03 19.91
CA GLY A 65 -14.03 3.85 20.71
C GLY A 65 -14.42 5.21 20.12
N GLU A 66 -15.69 5.34 19.74
CA GLU A 66 -16.41 6.60 19.96
C GLU A 66 -16.93 6.60 21.40
#